data_AF-A0A8S2L0H5-F1
#
_entry.id   AF-A0A8S2L0H5-F1
#
_cell.length_a   1.000
_cell.length_b   1.000
_cell.length_c   1.000
_cell.angle_alpha   90.00
_cell.angle_beta   90.00
_cell.angle_gamma   90.00
#
_symmetry.space_group_name_H-M   'P 1'
#
loop_
_entity.id
_entity.type
_entity.pdbx_description
1 polymer ?
#
loop_
_entity_poly.entity_id
_entity_poly.type
_entity_poly.pdbx_seq_one_letter_code
_entity_poly.pdbx_strand_id
1 'polypeptide(L)'
;VIAEQLSLYLSSVTDSNVSSSSQNALTVEKIDSYLANISSANLTKPTIDSILVAQQSDQGDNVIILGASFATDIGGQVIDSSNINSVNTPSITAAAIVNNQSLVGVTSLNMLIIDKPTAYTNVDHKTNRTIASSIIMVTLRRNEATPAPINISLYFKVLAEFEPKVPANYFCSFYDTTNQAWNESGCTKPTFKSALNRYECRCNHTTTFALVWLPKSHLTRYLNSQDIASLIFQSISILCFLTIVLHTILTRIQNPMNLQIYDLLPLISCFVTMILFIFFIALAMTTYTKTSSEDQTSCFLSSSVLMFFVYFFLIFMFCTKTSVAYFYYLRFVRLFSPPSYQRLFVMILISFFISLIWVSVAAGLNSNPSYDITQLYPYKLCWFTRDVIYYFLTIPVGVFLFLNILMFILVAHRIIKHVRNATSPHQSYEQMKQCIIILLLSSATQGIGWLFGPFLSIVDENVGNILVWFFIIFNGLEGLWIVMLYLIIRSQHSDEQNRKLGVGELQNANDSTLHTYEYPVEQENKNEVDNIRAEMQVQYQSKQKQTTNSSDQLHDQTANYYYE
;
A
#
# COMPACT_ATOMS: atom_id res chain seq x y z
N VAL A 1 -4.04 26.76 20.59
CA VAL A 1 -2.59 26.94 20.39
C VAL A 1 -2.25 27.90 19.24
N ILE A 2 -2.13 27.48 17.97
CA ILE A 2 -1.60 28.37 16.91
C ILE A 2 -2.52 29.57 16.61
N ALA A 3 -3.83 29.32 16.45
CA ALA A 3 -4.87 30.35 16.31
C ALA A 3 -4.87 31.40 17.44
N GLU A 4 -4.58 30.92 18.64
CA GLU A 4 -4.70 31.58 19.92
C GLU A 4 -3.48 32.47 20.19
N GLN A 5 -2.28 32.00 19.80
CA GLN A 5 -1.08 32.83 19.76
C GLN A 5 -1.21 33.98 18.74
N LEU A 6 -1.87 33.73 17.60
CA LEU A 6 -2.12 34.76 16.58
C LEU A 6 -3.17 35.80 17.03
N SER A 7 -4.21 35.39 17.77
CA SER A 7 -5.20 36.31 18.35
C SER A 7 -4.67 37.07 19.57
N LEU A 8 -3.81 36.46 20.39
CA LEU A 8 -3.12 37.12 21.50
C LEU A 8 -2.20 38.24 20.99
N TYR A 9 -1.42 37.99 19.94
CA TYR A 9 -0.64 39.04 19.25
C TYR A 9 -1.54 40.19 18.78
N LEU A 10 -2.65 39.88 18.09
CA LEU A 10 -3.60 40.88 17.63
C LEU A 10 -4.20 41.72 18.77
N SER A 11 -4.59 41.10 19.89
CA SER A 11 -5.13 41.83 21.05
C SER A 11 -4.12 42.83 21.65
N SER A 12 -2.84 42.46 21.71
CA SER A 12 -1.76 43.34 22.20
C SER A 12 -1.45 44.54 21.28
N VAL A 13 -1.79 44.43 19.99
CA VAL A 13 -1.65 45.53 19.00
C VAL A 13 -2.87 46.46 19.03
N THR A 14 -4.04 45.99 19.50
CA THR A 14 -5.28 46.80 19.56
C THR A 14 -5.58 47.43 20.92
N ASP A 15 -5.14 46.84 22.03
CA ASP A 15 -5.30 47.40 23.38
C ASP A 15 -3.94 47.58 24.08
N SER A 16 -3.55 48.84 24.31
CA SER A 16 -2.22 49.26 24.78
C SER A 16 -1.89 48.94 26.26
N ASN A 17 -2.65 48.07 26.92
CA ASN A 17 -2.62 47.87 28.38
C ASN A 17 -2.35 46.41 28.82
N VAL A 18 -2.03 45.50 27.90
CA VAL A 18 -1.88 44.06 28.23
C VAL A 18 -0.41 43.68 28.45
N SER A 19 -0.04 43.37 29.70
CA SER A 19 1.21 42.69 30.06
C SER A 19 0.96 41.18 30.23
N SER A 20 1.81 40.32 29.65
CA SER A 20 1.69 38.85 29.81
C SER A 20 3.02 38.17 30.14
N SER A 21 2.93 37.00 30.77
CA SER A 21 4.05 36.17 31.20
C SER A 21 4.01 34.78 30.55
N SER A 22 5.03 34.48 29.74
CA SER A 22 5.52 33.16 29.26
C SER A 22 4.61 31.91 29.34
N GLN A 23 4.44 31.21 28.21
CA GLN A 23 5.27 30.03 27.88
C GLN A 23 5.02 29.53 26.44
N ASN A 24 6.05 29.66 25.61
CA ASN A 24 6.48 28.94 24.38
C ASN A 24 5.45 28.14 23.53
N ALA A 25 5.50 28.12 22.19
CA ALA A 25 6.56 28.55 21.29
C ALA A 25 6.08 29.49 20.18
N LEU A 26 6.90 30.52 19.99
CA LEU A 26 6.80 31.67 19.12
C LEU A 26 8.21 32.29 19.24
N THR A 27 8.93 32.65 18.16
CA THR A 27 10.13 33.52 18.26
C THR A 27 10.19 34.53 17.11
N VAL A 28 9.31 35.53 17.01
CA VAL A 28 8.64 36.31 18.07
C VAL A 28 9.58 37.02 19.03
N GLU A 29 10.77 36.51 19.36
CA GLU A 29 11.81 37.25 20.13
C GLU A 29 12.14 38.64 19.56
N LYS A 30 11.77 38.92 18.30
CA LYS A 30 11.83 40.25 17.67
C LYS A 30 10.49 40.91 17.34
N ILE A 31 9.38 40.18 17.35
CA ILE A 31 8.06 40.81 17.56
C ILE A 31 8.07 41.47 18.95
N ASP A 32 8.61 40.76 19.95
CA ASP A 32 8.82 41.14 21.35
C ASP A 32 9.67 42.41 21.54
N SER A 33 10.68 42.64 20.68
CA SER A 33 11.48 43.87 20.79
C SER A 33 10.77 45.14 20.27
N TYR A 34 9.68 45.01 19.52
CA TYR A 34 9.02 46.13 18.83
C TYR A 34 7.58 46.42 19.23
N LEU A 35 6.90 45.51 19.95
CA LEU A 35 5.80 45.92 20.84
C LEU A 35 6.33 46.79 21.99
N ALA A 36 7.55 46.54 22.46
CA ALA A 36 8.18 47.17 23.63
C ALA A 36 8.46 48.68 23.54
N ASN A 37 8.15 49.35 22.42
CA ASN A 37 8.38 50.78 22.24
C ASN A 37 7.22 51.51 21.52
N ILE A 38 6.02 50.92 21.46
CA ILE A 38 4.85 51.52 20.80
C ILE A 38 4.23 52.61 21.69
N SER A 39 4.93 53.76 21.73
CA SER A 39 4.29 55.05 21.95
C SER A 39 3.45 55.43 20.73
N SER A 40 2.28 56.04 20.97
CA SER A 40 1.31 56.55 20.00
C SER A 40 1.89 57.20 18.72
N ALA A 41 2.01 56.44 17.63
CA ALA A 41 2.30 56.94 16.28
C ALA A 41 1.92 55.93 15.18
N ASN A 42 1.63 56.41 13.96
CA ASN A 42 1.46 55.59 12.76
C ASN A 42 2.73 54.75 12.51
N LEU A 43 2.61 53.42 12.53
CA LEU A 43 3.73 52.51 12.46
C LEU A 43 3.73 51.76 11.12
N THR A 44 4.70 52.07 10.26
CA THR A 44 5.02 51.30 9.06
C THR A 44 6.41 50.71 9.24
N LYS A 45 6.53 49.38 9.27
CA LYS A 45 7.81 48.69 9.47
C LYS A 45 7.98 47.55 8.48
N PRO A 46 8.73 47.75 7.38
CA PRO A 46 9.12 46.69 6.47
C PRO A 46 10.34 45.92 6.99
N THR A 47 10.39 44.63 6.66
CA THR A 47 11.54 43.72 6.78
C THR A 47 11.63 42.88 5.50
N ILE A 48 12.69 42.10 5.33
CA ILE A 48 12.89 41.24 4.14
C ILE A 48 11.84 40.11 4.07
N ASP A 49 11.25 39.73 5.21
CA ASP A 49 10.32 38.59 5.33
C ASP A 49 8.89 38.99 5.74
N SER A 50 8.65 40.26 6.10
CA SER A 50 7.32 40.73 6.53
C SER A 50 7.16 42.26 6.48
N ILE A 51 5.92 42.76 6.39
CA ILE A 51 5.59 44.18 6.62
C ILE A 51 4.41 44.32 7.58
N LEU A 52 4.55 45.21 8.56
CA LEU A 52 3.45 45.73 9.38
C LEU A 52 3.10 47.16 8.93
N VAL A 53 1.81 47.42 8.73
CA VAL A 53 1.21 48.74 8.55
C VAL A 53 0.11 48.88 9.61
N ALA A 54 0.25 49.84 10.52
CA ALA A 54 -0.76 50.17 11.51
C ALA A 54 -0.96 51.68 11.53
N GLN A 55 -2.08 52.17 11.01
CA GLN A 55 -2.34 53.61 10.90
C GLN A 55 -3.78 53.98 11.30
N GLN A 56 -3.92 55.20 11.83
CA GLN A 56 -5.24 55.80 12.00
C GLN A 56 -5.83 56.19 10.65
N SER A 57 -7.10 55.85 10.43
CA SER A 57 -7.78 56.03 9.13
C SER A 57 -8.31 57.44 8.90
N ASP A 58 -8.26 58.30 9.91
CA ASP A 58 -8.66 59.71 9.83
C ASP A 58 -7.40 60.58 9.69
N GLN A 59 -6.97 60.77 8.44
CA GLN A 59 -5.98 61.78 8.07
C GLN A 59 -6.72 62.91 7.38
N GLY A 60 -6.61 64.13 7.91
CA GLY A 60 -7.25 65.33 7.35
C GLY A 60 -6.67 65.82 6.01
N ASP A 61 -5.91 64.97 5.33
CA ASP A 61 -5.27 65.20 4.03
C ASP A 61 -5.99 64.38 2.93
N ASN A 62 -5.83 64.80 1.67
CA ASN A 62 -6.49 64.20 0.50
C ASN A 62 -6.11 62.74 0.16
N VAL A 63 -5.37 62.05 1.04
CA VAL A 63 -4.76 60.73 0.79
C VAL A 63 -5.32 59.71 1.77
N ILE A 64 -6.08 58.74 1.25
CA ILE A 64 -6.70 57.67 2.05
C ILE A 64 -5.87 56.40 1.90
N ILE A 65 -5.48 55.80 3.00
CA ILE A 65 -4.73 54.54 3.01
C ILE A 65 -5.69 53.37 2.78
N LEU A 66 -5.43 52.60 1.73
CA LEU A 66 -6.27 51.50 1.27
C LEU A 66 -5.70 50.14 1.67
N GLY A 67 -4.39 50.05 1.95
CA GLY A 67 -3.79 48.82 2.48
C GLY A 67 -2.28 48.75 2.33
N ALA A 68 -1.78 47.57 1.93
CA ALA A 68 -0.36 47.27 1.88
C ALA A 68 -0.02 46.31 0.74
N SER A 69 1.21 46.41 0.22
CA SER A 69 1.80 45.46 -0.70
C SER A 69 3.19 45.01 -0.21
N PHE A 70 3.64 43.87 -0.71
CA PHE A 70 4.91 43.25 -0.36
C PHE A 70 5.53 42.57 -1.57
N ALA A 71 6.83 42.77 -1.76
CA ALA A 71 7.63 42.09 -2.75
C ALA A 71 8.82 41.41 -2.05
N THR A 72 8.95 40.10 -2.25
CA THR A 72 10.04 39.28 -1.70
C THR A 72 11.39 39.88 -2.07
N ASP A 73 12.33 39.87 -1.13
CA ASP A 73 13.69 40.42 -1.24
C ASP A 73 13.78 41.96 -1.47
N ILE A 74 12.64 42.66 -1.57
CA ILE A 74 12.55 44.13 -1.71
C ILE A 74 11.94 44.77 -0.44
N GLY A 75 10.94 44.12 0.16
CA GLY A 75 10.19 44.61 1.31
C GLY A 75 8.76 45.04 0.96
N GLY A 76 8.12 45.79 1.86
CA GLY A 76 6.72 46.21 1.69
C GLY A 76 6.52 47.72 1.54
N GLN A 77 5.35 48.07 0.99
CA GLN A 77 4.91 49.44 0.70
C GLN A 77 3.47 49.65 1.21
N VAL A 78 3.17 50.86 1.68
CA VAL A 78 1.80 51.30 2.02
C VAL A 78 1.06 51.68 0.75
N ILE A 79 -0.17 51.19 0.60
CA ILE A 79 -1.02 51.50 -0.56
C ILE A 79 -2.06 52.54 -0.18
N ASP A 80 -2.12 53.61 -0.96
CA ASP A 80 -3.02 54.76 -0.76
C ASP A 80 -3.76 55.15 -2.06
N SER A 81 -4.67 56.12 -1.96
CA SER A 81 -5.47 56.63 -3.09
C SER A 81 -4.66 57.22 -4.24
N SER A 82 -3.41 57.66 -4.01
CA SER A 82 -2.52 58.20 -5.05
C SER A 82 -1.67 57.12 -5.72
N ASN A 83 -1.30 56.07 -4.99
CA ASN A 83 -0.29 55.10 -5.42
C ASN A 83 -0.83 53.70 -5.77
N ILE A 84 -2.16 53.50 -5.70
CA ILE A 84 -2.86 52.21 -5.92
C ILE A 84 -2.39 51.41 -7.15
N ASN A 85 -1.99 52.08 -8.23
CA ASN A 85 -1.51 51.46 -9.46
C ASN A 85 -0.16 50.71 -9.31
N SER A 86 0.62 50.99 -8.25
CA SER A 86 1.88 50.27 -7.94
C SER A 86 1.70 48.76 -7.78
N VAL A 87 0.51 48.33 -7.33
CA VAL A 87 0.15 46.91 -7.16
C VAL A 87 0.00 46.19 -8.50
N ASN A 88 -0.08 46.88 -9.65
CA ASN A 88 -0.18 46.28 -10.98
C ASN A 88 1.19 45.88 -11.57
N THR A 89 2.09 45.36 -10.75
CA THR A 89 3.45 44.94 -11.14
C THR A 89 3.70 43.46 -10.79
N PRO A 90 4.47 42.70 -11.61
CA PRO A 90 4.72 41.26 -11.41
C PRO A 90 5.74 40.95 -10.30
N SER A 91 6.37 41.99 -9.73
CA SER A 91 7.27 41.93 -8.58
C SER A 91 6.53 41.74 -7.24
N ILE A 92 5.25 42.12 -7.15
CA ILE A 92 4.46 41.96 -5.93
C ILE A 92 4.21 40.49 -5.63
N THR A 93 4.66 40.04 -4.46
CA THR A 93 4.41 38.70 -3.93
C THR A 93 3.05 38.62 -3.26
N ALA A 94 2.70 39.63 -2.47
CA ALA A 94 1.42 39.68 -1.76
C ALA A 94 0.92 41.12 -1.63
N ALA A 95 -0.40 41.33 -1.71
CA ALA A 95 -0.99 42.64 -1.41
C ALA A 95 -2.45 42.52 -0.96
N ALA A 96 -2.90 43.54 -0.23
CA ALA A 96 -4.25 43.68 0.28
C ALA A 96 -4.73 45.12 0.12
N ILE A 97 -5.90 45.30 -0.48
CA ILE A 97 -6.50 46.61 -0.73
C ILE A 97 -7.97 46.57 -0.32
N VAL A 98 -8.34 47.35 0.69
CA VAL A 98 -9.72 47.56 1.13
C VAL A 98 -10.37 48.61 0.23
N ASN A 99 -11.62 48.37 -0.19
CA ASN A 99 -12.39 49.36 -0.94
C ASN A 99 -12.62 50.61 -0.07
N ASN A 100 -12.39 51.80 -0.63
CA ASN A 100 -12.60 53.09 0.03
C ASN A 100 -14.00 53.21 0.69
N GLN A 101 -15.06 52.66 0.06
CA GLN A 101 -16.41 52.66 0.63
C GLN A 101 -16.52 51.86 1.95
N SER A 102 -15.67 50.86 2.16
CA SER A 102 -15.62 50.06 3.39
C SER A 102 -14.82 50.73 4.52
N LEU A 103 -14.09 51.82 4.23
CA LEU A 103 -13.28 52.57 5.20
C LEU A 103 -14.04 53.71 5.91
N VAL A 104 -15.29 53.97 5.54
CA VAL A 104 -16.12 54.98 6.20
C VAL A 104 -16.34 54.61 7.68
N GLY A 105 -16.07 55.56 8.59
CA GLY A 105 -16.21 55.39 10.04
C GLY A 105 -15.11 54.56 10.72
N VAL A 106 -14.09 54.15 9.97
CA VAL A 106 -12.93 53.42 10.50
C VAL A 106 -12.02 54.38 11.27
N THR A 107 -11.47 53.92 12.40
CA THR A 107 -10.45 54.67 13.17
C THR A 107 -9.06 54.11 13.00
N SER A 108 -8.90 52.81 12.78
CA SER A 108 -7.59 52.20 12.49
C SER A 108 -7.71 51.06 11.48
N LEU A 109 -6.75 51.03 10.55
CA LEU A 109 -6.54 49.94 9.61
C LEU A 109 -5.15 49.35 9.87
N ASN A 110 -5.12 48.08 10.26
CA ASN A 110 -3.91 47.35 10.58
C ASN A 110 -3.76 46.16 9.63
N MET A 111 -2.62 46.06 8.94
CA MET A 111 -2.26 44.96 8.05
C MET A 111 -0.89 44.41 8.39
N LEU A 112 -0.78 43.09 8.44
CA LEU A 112 0.48 42.36 8.54
C LEU A 112 0.58 41.37 7.39
N ILE A 113 1.64 41.46 6.59
CA ILE A 113 1.96 40.47 5.55
C ILE A 113 3.21 39.72 5.99
N ILE A 114 3.14 38.39 6.01
CA ILE A 114 4.23 37.48 6.37
C ILE A 114 4.59 36.67 5.12
N ASP A 115 5.79 36.86 4.59
CA ASP A 115 6.28 36.10 3.44
C ASP A 115 6.88 34.76 3.86
N LYS A 116 6.89 33.78 2.95
CA LYS A 116 7.42 32.41 3.15
C LYS A 116 7.10 31.84 4.55
N PRO A 117 5.81 31.65 4.90
CA PRO A 117 5.36 31.26 6.25
C PRO A 117 5.63 29.77 6.53
N THR A 118 6.91 29.37 6.60
CA THR A 118 7.38 27.97 6.69
C THR A 118 6.79 27.20 7.86
N ALA A 119 6.60 27.85 9.01
CA ALA A 119 5.98 27.30 10.21
C ALA A 119 4.46 27.03 10.08
N TYR A 120 3.83 27.47 8.99
CA TYR A 120 2.39 27.42 8.75
C TYR A 120 2.03 26.64 7.46
N THR A 121 3.00 25.93 6.86
CA THR A 121 2.87 25.28 5.56
C THR A 121 1.79 24.21 5.50
N ASN A 122 1.57 23.44 6.58
CA ASN A 122 0.54 22.40 6.65
C ASN A 122 -0.78 22.97 7.19
N VAL A 123 -1.83 22.91 6.37
CA VAL A 123 -3.20 23.36 6.74
C VAL A 123 -3.95 22.29 7.52
N ASP A 124 -3.84 21.04 7.08
CA ASP A 124 -4.50 19.87 7.69
C ASP A 124 -3.78 18.59 7.25
N HIS A 125 -3.42 17.75 8.22
CA HIS A 125 -2.77 16.45 7.98
C HIS A 125 -3.67 15.41 7.30
N LYS A 126 -4.99 15.62 7.26
CA LYS A 126 -5.95 14.67 6.63
C LYS A 126 -6.17 14.94 5.14
N THR A 127 -6.11 16.19 4.69
CA THR A 127 -6.50 16.58 3.31
C THR A 127 -5.33 16.95 2.39
N ASN A 128 -4.07 16.83 2.83
CA ASN A 128 -2.88 17.27 2.08
C ASN A 128 -2.98 18.72 1.56
N ARG A 129 -3.74 19.56 2.26
CA ARG A 129 -3.83 21.00 1.99
C ARG A 129 -2.60 21.70 2.55
N THR A 130 -2.02 22.61 1.78
CA THR A 130 -0.87 23.42 2.20
C THR A 130 -1.05 24.90 1.87
N ILE A 131 -0.36 25.77 2.60
CA ILE A 131 -0.31 27.20 2.28
C ILE A 131 0.73 27.43 1.18
N ALA A 132 0.30 28.04 0.06
CA ALA A 132 1.14 28.26 -1.11
C ALA A 132 1.46 29.74 -1.44
N SER A 133 1.19 30.65 -0.50
CA SER A 133 1.50 32.09 -0.60
C SER A 133 2.00 32.65 0.73
N SER A 134 2.46 33.90 0.71
CA SER A 134 2.52 34.75 1.90
C SER A 134 1.14 34.80 2.60
N ILE A 135 1.12 34.96 3.92
CA ILE A 135 -0.08 35.16 4.72
C ILE A 135 -0.35 36.66 4.83
N ILE A 136 -1.63 37.06 4.70
CA ILE A 136 -2.10 38.43 4.85
C ILE A 136 -3.10 38.47 6.01
N MET A 137 -2.77 39.20 7.06
CA MET A 137 -3.66 39.47 8.19
C MET A 137 -4.16 40.91 8.11
N VAL A 138 -5.48 41.11 8.26
CA VAL A 138 -6.10 42.43 8.24
C VAL A 138 -7.05 42.57 9.42
N THR A 139 -6.92 43.67 10.17
CA THR A 139 -7.86 44.07 11.22
C THR A 139 -8.23 45.54 11.09
N LEU A 140 -9.45 45.86 11.49
CA LEU A 140 -10.12 47.13 11.22
C LEU A 140 -10.93 47.53 12.45
N ARG A 141 -10.77 48.75 12.96
CA ARG A 141 -11.51 49.26 14.12
C ARG A 141 -12.45 50.38 13.70
N ARG A 142 -13.67 50.41 14.24
CA ARG A 142 -14.73 51.36 13.87
C ARG A 142 -15.31 52.03 15.12
N ASN A 143 -15.75 53.29 14.99
CA ASN A 143 -16.41 54.01 16.09
C ASN A 143 -17.91 53.68 16.24
N GLU A 144 -18.59 53.31 15.16
CA GLU A 144 -20.03 53.02 15.14
C GLU A 144 -20.37 51.54 15.34
N ALA A 145 -21.53 51.29 15.96
CA ALA A 145 -22.04 49.96 16.28
C ALA A 145 -22.62 49.17 15.09
N THR A 146 -22.70 49.77 13.90
CA THR A 146 -23.25 49.11 12.69
C THR A 146 -22.12 48.62 11.76
N PRO A 147 -22.06 47.31 11.46
CA PRO A 147 -21.14 46.77 10.45
C PRO A 147 -21.62 47.15 9.04
N ALA A 148 -20.82 47.94 8.31
CA ALA A 148 -21.02 48.12 6.87
C ALA A 148 -20.25 47.02 6.11
N PRO A 149 -20.72 46.60 4.92
CA PRO A 149 -20.08 45.53 4.16
C PRO A 149 -18.63 45.87 3.82
N ILE A 150 -17.73 44.99 4.23
CA ILE A 150 -16.32 45.07 3.87
C ILE A 150 -16.13 44.44 2.49
N ASN A 151 -15.24 44.99 1.68
CA ASN A 151 -14.80 44.39 0.43
C ASN A 151 -13.30 44.59 0.29
N ILE A 152 -12.54 43.52 0.50
CA ILE A 152 -11.08 43.52 0.39
C ILE A 152 -10.64 42.72 -0.84
N SER A 153 -9.75 43.30 -1.65
CA SER A 153 -9.09 42.61 -2.77
C SER A 153 -7.72 42.13 -2.31
N LEU A 154 -7.46 40.84 -2.54
CA LEU A 154 -6.26 40.12 -2.12
C LEU A 154 -5.50 39.61 -3.34
N TYR A 155 -4.18 39.70 -3.28
CA TYR A 155 -3.26 39.36 -4.35
C TYR A 155 -2.21 38.40 -3.81
N PHE A 156 -2.06 37.23 -4.43
CA PHE A 156 -1.17 36.17 -3.97
C PHE A 156 -0.35 35.60 -5.14
N LYS A 157 0.96 35.82 -5.11
CA LYS A 157 1.93 35.09 -5.93
C LYS A 157 2.17 33.72 -5.29
N VAL A 158 2.29 32.69 -6.13
CA VAL A 158 2.55 31.33 -5.66
C VAL A 158 4.04 31.19 -5.30
N LEU A 159 4.35 30.56 -4.16
CA LEU A 159 5.73 30.25 -3.78
C LEU A 159 6.33 29.22 -4.77
N ALA A 160 7.62 29.34 -5.11
CA ALA A 160 8.29 28.54 -6.15
C ALA A 160 8.29 27.01 -5.92
N GLU A 161 8.01 26.57 -4.70
CA GLU A 161 7.82 25.17 -4.33
C GLU A 161 6.44 24.63 -4.73
N PHE A 162 5.41 25.49 -4.79
CA PHE A 162 4.04 25.17 -5.18
C PHE A 162 3.66 25.68 -6.59
N GLU A 163 4.55 26.40 -7.27
CA GLU A 163 4.41 26.74 -8.69
C GLU A 163 4.06 25.50 -9.53
N PRO A 164 3.31 25.65 -10.65
CA PRO A 164 2.54 24.57 -11.30
C PRO A 164 3.38 23.51 -12.05
N LYS A 165 4.23 22.80 -11.32
CA LYS A 165 4.91 21.54 -11.69
C LYS A 165 3.94 20.35 -11.64
N VAL A 166 2.86 20.48 -10.87
CA VAL A 166 1.75 19.54 -10.71
C VAL A 166 0.45 20.35 -10.81
N PRO A 167 -0.61 19.86 -11.51
CA PRO A 167 -1.90 20.53 -11.51
C PRO A 167 -2.47 20.57 -10.08
N ALA A 168 -3.02 21.72 -9.71
CA ALA A 168 -3.55 21.95 -8.38
C ALA A 168 -4.85 22.76 -8.44
N ASN A 169 -5.67 22.62 -7.40
CA ASN A 169 -6.71 23.58 -7.10
C ASN A 169 -6.16 24.59 -6.10
N TYR A 170 -6.43 25.86 -6.36
CA TYR A 170 -6.09 26.96 -5.46
C TYR A 170 -7.38 27.54 -4.88
N PHE A 171 -7.35 27.86 -3.60
CA PHE A 171 -8.47 28.42 -2.86
C PHE A 171 -8.00 29.67 -2.12
N CYS A 172 -8.69 30.80 -2.26
CA CYS A 172 -8.53 31.89 -1.32
C CYS A 172 -9.33 31.54 -0.07
N SER A 173 -8.61 31.32 1.01
CA SER A 173 -9.16 30.88 2.28
C SER A 173 -8.79 31.88 3.37
N PHE A 174 -9.61 31.93 4.41
CA PHE A 174 -9.28 32.58 5.67
C PHE A 174 -9.20 31.57 6.80
N TYR A 175 -8.48 31.91 7.85
CA TYR A 175 -8.40 31.09 9.04
C TYR A 175 -9.59 31.37 9.98
N ASP A 176 -10.47 30.39 10.13
CA ASP A 176 -11.59 30.42 11.06
C ASP A 176 -11.10 29.99 12.46
N THR A 177 -11.05 30.95 13.37
CA THR A 177 -10.62 30.74 14.76
C THR A 177 -11.60 29.91 15.59
N THR A 178 -12.88 29.85 15.19
CA THR A 178 -13.93 29.09 15.88
C THR A 178 -13.79 27.61 15.58
N ASN A 179 -13.63 27.27 14.30
CA ASN A 179 -13.49 25.90 13.81
C ASN A 179 -12.02 25.42 13.73
N GLN A 180 -11.07 26.30 14.04
CA GLN A 180 -9.61 26.09 13.97
C GLN A 180 -9.11 25.61 12.59
N ALA A 181 -9.81 26.00 11.52
CA ALA A 181 -9.62 25.48 10.17
C ALA A 181 -9.58 26.59 9.12
N TRP A 182 -8.97 26.31 7.97
CA TRP A 182 -9.02 27.20 6.81
C TRP A 182 -10.33 26.99 6.04
N ASN A 183 -11.03 28.10 5.76
CA ASN A 183 -12.40 28.13 5.23
C ASN A 183 -12.47 29.14 4.06
N GLU A 184 -13.26 28.84 3.03
CA GLU A 184 -13.43 29.68 1.83
C GLU A 184 -14.67 30.61 1.92
N SER A 185 -15.48 30.52 2.98
CA SER A 185 -16.73 31.28 3.11
C SER A 185 -16.53 32.80 3.10
N GLY A 186 -17.30 33.51 2.27
CA GLY A 186 -17.18 34.97 2.13
C GLY A 186 -16.07 35.43 1.18
N CYS A 187 -15.27 34.50 0.63
CA CYS A 187 -14.26 34.79 -0.39
C CYS A 187 -14.69 34.30 -1.78
N THR A 188 -14.27 35.01 -2.83
CA THR A 188 -14.47 34.60 -4.23
C THR A 188 -13.44 33.57 -4.65
N LYS A 189 -13.80 32.70 -5.60
CA LYS A 189 -12.83 31.81 -6.27
C LYS A 189 -11.65 32.60 -6.83
N PRO A 190 -10.39 32.14 -6.64
CA PRO A 190 -9.22 32.88 -7.08
C PRO A 190 -9.09 32.88 -8.60
N THR A 191 -8.83 34.06 -9.16
CA THR A 191 -8.64 34.28 -10.61
C THR A 191 -7.16 34.42 -10.91
N PHE A 192 -6.59 33.56 -11.74
CA PHE A 192 -5.19 33.67 -12.14
C PHE A 192 -4.99 34.78 -13.18
N LYS A 193 -4.04 35.68 -12.93
CA LYS A 193 -3.63 36.75 -13.85
C LYS A 193 -2.27 36.40 -14.47
N SER A 194 -2.30 35.76 -15.64
CA SER A 194 -1.08 35.33 -16.36
C SER A 194 -0.04 36.45 -16.51
N ALA A 195 -0.46 37.65 -16.91
CA ALA A 195 0.43 38.81 -17.09
C ALA A 195 1.14 39.30 -15.81
N LEU A 196 0.66 38.90 -14.62
CA LEU A 196 1.21 39.27 -13.32
C LEU A 196 1.72 38.05 -12.52
N ASN A 197 1.62 36.84 -13.09
CA ASN A 197 1.92 35.54 -12.46
C ASN A 197 1.39 35.41 -11.02
N ARG A 198 0.12 35.75 -10.78
CA ARG A 198 -0.50 35.72 -9.45
C ARG A 198 -1.98 35.39 -9.48
N TYR A 199 -2.52 34.97 -8.34
CA TYR A 199 -3.95 34.83 -8.09
C TYR A 199 -4.53 36.09 -7.45
N GLU A 200 -5.75 36.44 -7.83
CA GLU A 200 -6.50 37.57 -7.29
C GLU A 200 -7.89 37.11 -6.84
N CYS A 201 -8.32 37.57 -5.67
CA CYS A 201 -9.64 37.25 -5.10
C CYS A 201 -10.17 38.40 -4.24
N ARG A 202 -11.46 38.34 -3.89
CA ARG A 202 -12.13 39.30 -3.03
C ARG A 202 -12.78 38.60 -1.86
N CYS A 203 -12.72 39.19 -0.68
CA CYS A 203 -13.41 38.68 0.51
C CYS A 203 -14.26 39.78 1.16
N ASN A 204 -15.31 39.39 1.89
CA ASN A 204 -16.29 40.30 2.48
C ASN A 204 -16.10 40.59 3.99
N HIS A 205 -14.93 40.23 4.53
CA HIS A 205 -14.58 40.36 5.96
C HIS A 205 -13.10 40.73 6.13
N THR A 206 -12.66 40.96 7.37
CA THR A 206 -11.25 41.18 7.75
C THR A 206 -10.81 40.09 8.72
N THR A 207 -9.91 39.22 8.26
CA THR A 207 -9.41 38.05 8.99
C THR A 207 -7.95 37.79 8.58
N THR A 208 -7.46 36.56 8.78
CA THR A 208 -6.15 36.11 8.26
C THR A 208 -6.37 35.28 7.01
N PHE A 209 -5.81 35.70 5.89
CA PHE A 209 -5.99 35.13 4.56
C PHE A 209 -4.72 34.48 4.00
N ALA A 210 -4.90 33.45 3.19
CA ALA A 210 -3.84 32.84 2.40
C ALA A 210 -4.40 32.15 1.14
N LEU A 211 -3.53 31.86 0.19
CA LEU A 211 -3.83 30.96 -0.92
C LEU A 211 -3.51 29.51 -0.49
N VAL A 212 -4.55 28.70 -0.32
CA VAL A 212 -4.42 27.27 -0.02
C VAL A 212 -4.28 26.50 -1.33
N TRP A 213 -3.24 25.69 -1.42
CA TRP A 213 -2.99 24.73 -2.48
C TRP A 213 -3.51 23.36 -2.06
N LEU A 214 -4.24 22.73 -2.97
CA LEU A 214 -4.61 21.34 -2.90
C LEU A 214 -4.09 20.68 -4.18
N PRO A 215 -3.21 19.67 -4.08
CA PRO A 215 -2.75 18.96 -5.27
C PRO A 215 -3.97 18.32 -5.92
N LYS A 216 -4.15 18.52 -7.24
CA LYS A 216 -4.96 17.55 -7.97
C LYS A 216 -4.09 16.33 -8.05
N SER A 217 -4.40 15.33 -7.22
CA SER A 217 -3.88 13.99 -7.45
C SER A 217 -4.16 13.67 -8.91
N HIS A 218 -3.11 13.39 -9.68
CA HIS A 218 -3.23 12.89 -11.05
C HIS A 218 -3.89 11.50 -11.00
N LEU A 219 -5.22 11.47 -10.84
CA LEU A 219 -6.08 10.31 -11.06
C LEU A 219 -6.26 10.17 -12.57
N THR A 220 -5.14 9.93 -13.24
CA THR A 220 -5.09 9.75 -14.68
C THR A 220 -6.05 8.66 -15.10
N ARG A 221 -6.87 8.96 -16.11
CA ARG A 221 -7.61 7.95 -16.88
C ARG A 221 -6.69 6.88 -17.50
N TYR A 222 -5.38 7.11 -17.52
CA TYR A 222 -4.37 6.14 -17.95
C TYR A 222 -3.99 5.21 -16.80
N LEU A 223 -4.04 3.90 -17.05
CA LEU A 223 -3.46 2.87 -16.18
C LEU A 223 -1.97 3.10 -16.03
N ASN A 224 -1.44 3.07 -14.81
CA ASN A 224 0.00 3.16 -14.59
C ASN A 224 0.68 1.83 -14.94
N SER A 225 2.01 1.84 -15.09
CA SER A 225 2.80 0.65 -15.40
C SER A 225 2.57 -0.51 -14.41
N GLN A 226 2.28 -0.20 -13.14
CA GLN A 226 1.93 -1.16 -12.09
C GLN A 226 0.56 -1.79 -12.31
N ASP A 227 -0.46 -0.99 -12.64
CA ASP A 227 -1.82 -1.48 -12.91
C ASP A 227 -1.81 -2.41 -14.13
N ILE A 228 -1.10 -2.00 -15.20
CA ILE A 228 -0.91 -2.80 -16.42
C ILE A 228 -0.16 -4.11 -16.11
N ALA A 229 0.94 -4.05 -15.36
CA ALA A 229 1.70 -5.24 -14.98
C ALA A 229 0.87 -6.21 -14.12
N SER A 230 0.08 -5.71 -13.17
CA SER A 230 -0.82 -6.52 -12.35
C SER A 230 -1.84 -7.27 -13.21
N LEU A 231 -2.49 -6.60 -14.15
CA LEU A 231 -3.46 -7.22 -15.07
C LEU A 231 -2.81 -8.29 -15.96
N ILE A 232 -1.63 -8.01 -16.52
CA ILE A 232 -0.89 -8.96 -17.39
C ILE A 232 -0.45 -10.18 -16.58
N PHE A 233 0.18 -9.99 -15.42
CA PHE A 233 0.70 -11.10 -14.61
C PHE A 233 -0.43 -11.99 -14.09
N GLN A 234 -1.52 -11.42 -13.57
CA GLN A 234 -2.70 -12.19 -13.15
C GLN A 234 -3.33 -12.96 -14.32
N SER A 235 -3.37 -12.38 -15.53
CA SER A 235 -3.86 -13.07 -16.73
C SER A 235 -2.96 -14.27 -17.11
N ILE A 236 -1.63 -14.11 -17.04
CA ILE A 236 -0.67 -15.21 -17.23
C ILE A 236 -0.89 -16.30 -16.16
N SER A 237 -1.09 -15.91 -14.90
CA SER A 237 -1.38 -16.85 -13.81
C SER A 237 -2.67 -17.63 -14.01
N ILE A 238 -3.74 -17.00 -14.50
CA ILE A 238 -5.00 -17.69 -14.85
C ILE A 238 -4.74 -18.76 -15.93
N LEU A 239 -4.00 -18.44 -16.99
CA LEU A 239 -3.62 -19.41 -18.02
C LEU A 239 -2.79 -20.56 -17.42
N CYS A 240 -1.82 -20.25 -16.56
CA CYS A 240 -1.03 -21.25 -15.85
C CYS A 240 -1.92 -22.19 -15.00
N PHE A 241 -2.85 -21.65 -14.22
CA PHE A 241 -3.81 -22.44 -13.44
C PHE A 241 -4.66 -23.36 -14.34
N LEU A 242 -5.21 -22.83 -15.43
CA LEU A 242 -6.00 -23.60 -16.39
C LEU A 242 -5.17 -24.76 -17.00
N THR A 243 -3.91 -24.53 -17.36
CA THR A 243 -3.06 -25.61 -17.90
C THR A 243 -2.80 -26.73 -16.89
N ILE A 244 -2.53 -26.41 -15.62
CA ILE A 244 -2.33 -27.43 -14.57
C ILE A 244 -3.63 -28.20 -14.30
N VAL A 245 -4.76 -27.50 -14.19
CA VAL A 245 -6.07 -28.10 -13.95
C VAL A 245 -6.42 -29.06 -15.09
N LEU A 246 -6.34 -28.59 -16.34
CA LEU A 246 -6.62 -29.40 -17.52
C LEU A 246 -5.67 -30.60 -17.64
N HIS A 247 -4.36 -30.38 -17.51
CA HIS A 247 -3.36 -31.44 -17.57
C HIS A 247 -3.62 -32.51 -16.49
N THR A 248 -3.95 -32.08 -15.27
CA THR A 248 -4.27 -33.00 -14.16
C THR A 248 -5.51 -33.82 -14.49
N ILE A 249 -6.60 -33.19 -14.95
CA ILE A 249 -7.83 -33.89 -15.35
C ILE A 249 -7.55 -34.92 -16.46
N LEU A 250 -6.84 -34.52 -17.53
CA LEU A 250 -6.50 -35.42 -18.64
C LEU A 250 -5.67 -36.62 -18.18
N THR A 251 -4.66 -36.38 -17.32
CA THR A 251 -3.81 -37.46 -16.77
C THR A 251 -4.63 -38.45 -15.94
N ARG A 252 -5.65 -37.99 -15.20
CA ARG A 252 -6.53 -38.84 -14.38
C ARG A 252 -7.57 -39.61 -15.19
N ILE A 253 -8.06 -39.04 -16.30
CA ILE A 253 -8.92 -39.76 -17.25
C ILE A 253 -8.14 -40.91 -17.90
N GLN A 254 -6.86 -40.69 -18.23
CA GLN A 254 -5.98 -41.71 -18.81
C GLN A 254 -5.52 -42.76 -17.77
N ASN A 255 -5.25 -42.35 -16.54
CA ASN A 255 -4.75 -43.22 -15.47
C ASN A 255 -5.65 -43.11 -14.22
N PRO A 256 -6.72 -43.93 -14.11
CA PRO A 256 -7.68 -43.86 -13.00
C PRO A 256 -7.17 -44.42 -11.66
N MET A 257 -5.87 -44.77 -11.57
CA MET A 257 -5.25 -45.28 -10.34
C MET A 257 -5.38 -44.28 -9.18
N ASN A 258 -5.91 -44.79 -8.05
CA ASN A 258 -6.26 -44.11 -6.80
C ASN A 258 -5.78 -42.65 -6.66
N LEU A 259 -6.71 -41.71 -6.82
CA LEU A 259 -6.51 -40.30 -6.53
C LEU A 259 -6.07 -40.14 -5.06
N GLN A 260 -4.83 -39.69 -4.83
CA GLN A 260 -4.36 -39.36 -3.50
C GLN A 260 -4.83 -37.96 -3.12
N ILE A 261 -5.30 -37.81 -1.89
CA ILE A 261 -5.94 -36.56 -1.44
C ILE A 261 -4.94 -35.40 -1.43
N TYR A 262 -3.66 -35.68 -1.18
CA TYR A 262 -2.58 -34.69 -1.27
C TYR A 262 -2.37 -34.09 -2.68
N ASP A 263 -2.81 -34.78 -3.74
CA ASP A 263 -2.74 -34.25 -5.11
C ASP A 263 -3.85 -33.23 -5.39
N LEU A 264 -4.96 -33.33 -4.64
CA LEU A 264 -6.13 -32.45 -4.77
C LEU A 264 -5.96 -31.13 -3.99
N LEU A 265 -5.20 -31.13 -2.90
CA LEU A 265 -4.91 -29.93 -2.09
C LEU A 265 -4.38 -28.73 -2.89
N PRO A 266 -3.27 -28.83 -3.64
CA PRO A 266 -2.76 -27.71 -4.42
C PRO A 266 -3.76 -27.30 -5.50
N LEU A 267 -4.46 -28.26 -6.13
CA LEU A 267 -5.46 -28.01 -7.16
C LEU A 267 -6.63 -27.14 -6.66
N ILE A 268 -7.11 -27.38 -5.43
CA ILE A 268 -8.13 -26.56 -4.78
C ILE A 268 -7.60 -25.14 -4.56
N SER A 269 -6.37 -24.99 -4.04
CA SER A 269 -5.74 -23.67 -3.85
C SER A 269 -5.63 -22.91 -5.19
N CYS A 270 -5.18 -23.57 -6.26
CA CYS A 270 -5.13 -23.00 -7.61
C CYS A 270 -6.51 -22.50 -8.05
N PHE A 271 -7.55 -23.32 -7.90
CA PHE A 271 -8.90 -23.01 -8.34
C PHE A 271 -9.47 -21.78 -7.62
N VAL A 272 -9.27 -21.70 -6.29
CA VAL A 272 -9.72 -20.54 -5.50
C VAL A 272 -8.96 -19.27 -5.86
N THR A 273 -7.62 -19.33 -6.01
CA THR A 273 -6.82 -18.16 -6.43
C THR A 273 -7.16 -17.72 -7.86
N MET A 274 -7.40 -18.67 -8.79
CA MET A 274 -7.82 -18.37 -10.16
C MET A 274 -9.15 -17.61 -10.19
N ILE A 275 -10.14 -18.04 -9.41
CA ILE A 275 -11.43 -17.34 -9.30
C ILE A 275 -11.24 -15.94 -8.69
N LEU A 276 -10.42 -15.80 -7.64
CA LEU A 276 -10.07 -14.50 -7.07
C LEU A 276 -9.50 -13.53 -8.13
N PHE A 277 -8.56 -13.99 -8.96
CA PHE A 277 -7.98 -13.15 -10.02
C PHE A 277 -9.00 -12.77 -11.10
N ILE A 278 -9.89 -13.69 -11.49
CA ILE A 278 -10.98 -13.40 -12.44
C ILE A 278 -11.90 -12.29 -11.89
N PHE A 279 -12.34 -12.40 -10.63
CA PHE A 279 -13.18 -11.36 -10.01
C PHE A 279 -12.43 -10.05 -9.77
N PHE A 280 -11.13 -10.09 -9.46
CA PHE A 280 -10.31 -8.89 -9.27
C PHE A 280 -10.11 -8.12 -10.58
N ILE A 281 -9.80 -8.82 -11.67
CA ILE A 281 -9.74 -8.22 -13.02
C ILE A 281 -11.11 -7.67 -13.41
N ALA A 282 -12.20 -8.40 -13.15
CA ALA A 282 -13.56 -7.93 -13.43
C ALA A 282 -13.91 -6.65 -12.64
N LEU A 283 -13.52 -6.57 -11.36
CA LEU A 283 -13.65 -5.36 -10.54
C LEU A 283 -12.88 -4.19 -11.15
N ALA A 284 -11.57 -4.36 -11.38
CA ALA A 284 -10.68 -3.31 -11.89
C ALA A 284 -11.10 -2.80 -13.28
N MET A 285 -11.50 -3.69 -14.19
CA MET A 285 -12.00 -3.29 -15.51
C MET A 285 -13.37 -2.61 -15.43
N THR A 286 -14.23 -3.04 -14.49
CA THR A 286 -15.54 -2.41 -14.27
C THR A 286 -15.39 -0.99 -13.70
N THR A 287 -14.49 -0.78 -12.74
CA THR A 287 -14.20 0.56 -12.19
C THR A 287 -13.54 1.46 -13.22
N TYR A 288 -12.54 0.96 -13.94
CA TYR A 288 -11.88 1.70 -15.02
C TYR A 288 -12.86 2.18 -16.10
N THR A 289 -13.76 1.30 -16.57
CA THR A 289 -14.68 1.60 -17.68
C THR A 289 -15.92 2.42 -17.30
N LYS A 290 -16.43 2.31 -16.06
CA LYS A 290 -17.67 2.99 -15.63
C LYS A 290 -17.47 4.23 -14.76
N THR A 291 -16.26 4.51 -14.27
CA THR A 291 -15.98 5.76 -13.55
C THR A 291 -16.21 6.95 -14.48
N SER A 292 -17.21 7.77 -14.16
CA SER A 292 -17.65 8.86 -15.06
C SER A 292 -16.85 10.15 -14.86
N SER A 293 -16.30 10.36 -13.67
CA SER A 293 -15.59 11.60 -13.29
C SER A 293 -14.56 11.33 -12.18
N GLU A 294 -13.51 12.13 -12.14
CA GLU A 294 -12.46 12.10 -11.09
C GLU A 294 -13.02 12.45 -9.70
N ASP A 295 -14.09 13.23 -9.61
CA ASP A 295 -14.73 13.62 -8.34
C ASP A 295 -15.69 12.55 -7.77
N GLN A 296 -15.84 11.40 -8.44
CA GLN A 296 -16.76 10.34 -8.00
C GLN A 296 -16.14 9.45 -6.92
N THR A 297 -16.47 9.71 -5.64
CA THR A 297 -15.97 8.94 -4.48
C THR A 297 -16.89 7.81 -4.02
N SER A 298 -18.17 7.80 -4.40
CA SER A 298 -19.11 6.72 -4.00
C SER A 298 -19.06 5.53 -4.96
N CYS A 299 -18.96 4.31 -4.42
CA CYS A 299 -18.99 3.09 -5.22
C CYS A 299 -20.36 2.86 -5.86
N PHE A 300 -20.37 2.60 -7.17
CA PHE A 300 -21.59 2.24 -7.89
C PHE A 300 -21.91 0.74 -7.75
N LEU A 301 -23.19 0.36 -7.90
CA LEU A 301 -23.73 -0.97 -7.55
C LEU A 301 -22.89 -2.14 -8.08
N SER A 302 -22.61 -2.19 -9.39
CA SER A 302 -21.83 -3.30 -9.97
C SER A 302 -20.39 -3.40 -9.46
N SER A 303 -19.76 -2.28 -9.09
CA SER A 303 -18.43 -2.31 -8.47
C SER A 303 -18.47 -2.78 -7.02
N SER A 304 -19.48 -2.32 -6.25
CA SER A 304 -19.67 -2.77 -4.86
C SER A 304 -19.93 -4.28 -4.77
N VAL A 305 -20.77 -4.83 -5.66
CA VAL A 305 -21.03 -6.27 -5.73
C VAL A 305 -19.75 -7.04 -6.07
N LEU A 306 -18.99 -6.60 -7.07
CA LEU A 306 -17.71 -7.23 -7.42
C LEU A 306 -16.68 -7.13 -6.28
N MET A 307 -16.63 -6.01 -5.56
CA MET A 307 -15.77 -5.81 -4.39
C MET A 307 -16.06 -6.83 -3.28
N PHE A 308 -17.34 -7.08 -2.95
CA PHE A 308 -17.69 -8.11 -1.97
C PHE A 308 -17.39 -9.53 -2.45
N PHE A 309 -17.52 -9.84 -3.75
CA PHE A 309 -17.06 -11.13 -4.29
C PHE A 309 -15.54 -11.29 -4.21
N VAL A 310 -14.76 -10.28 -4.61
CA VAL A 310 -13.29 -10.27 -4.48
C VAL A 310 -12.89 -10.47 -3.02
N TYR A 311 -13.52 -9.74 -2.09
CA TYR A 311 -13.26 -9.84 -0.66
C TYR A 311 -13.60 -11.23 -0.10
N PHE A 312 -14.72 -11.82 -0.52
CA PHE A 312 -15.06 -13.21 -0.17
C PHE A 312 -14.00 -14.19 -0.64
N PHE A 313 -13.63 -14.15 -1.93
CA PHE A 313 -12.62 -15.06 -2.47
C PHE A 313 -11.23 -14.82 -1.89
N LEU A 314 -10.92 -13.59 -1.45
CA LEU A 314 -9.66 -13.24 -0.80
C LEU A 314 -9.53 -13.92 0.58
N ILE A 315 -10.55 -13.78 1.44
CA ILE A 315 -10.57 -14.47 2.75
C ILE A 315 -10.64 -15.99 2.54
N PHE A 316 -11.41 -16.46 1.57
CA PHE A 316 -11.54 -17.89 1.27
C PHE A 316 -10.24 -18.51 0.75
N MET A 317 -9.47 -17.75 -0.05
CA MET A 317 -8.12 -18.13 -0.50
C MET A 317 -7.19 -18.30 0.70
N PHE A 318 -7.14 -17.35 1.64
CA PHE A 318 -6.31 -17.47 2.85
C PHE A 318 -6.73 -18.64 3.76
N CYS A 319 -8.03 -18.83 3.98
CA CYS A 319 -8.53 -19.96 4.76
C CYS A 319 -8.17 -21.30 4.10
N THR A 320 -8.35 -21.40 2.78
CA THR A 320 -8.01 -22.58 1.97
C THR A 320 -6.51 -22.88 2.00
N LYS A 321 -5.66 -21.87 1.80
CA LYS A 321 -4.20 -22.00 1.90
C LYS A 321 -3.77 -22.45 3.29
N THR A 322 -4.39 -21.92 4.34
CA THR A 322 -4.13 -22.34 5.74
C THR A 322 -4.49 -23.81 5.96
N SER A 323 -5.62 -24.28 5.43
CA SER A 323 -6.00 -25.69 5.46
C SER A 323 -5.02 -26.58 4.69
N VAL A 324 -4.52 -26.14 3.53
CA VAL A 324 -3.49 -26.84 2.74
C VAL A 324 -2.16 -26.94 3.52
N ALA A 325 -1.69 -25.83 4.11
CA ALA A 325 -0.50 -25.82 4.95
C ALA A 325 -0.63 -26.73 6.19
N TYR A 326 -1.81 -26.77 6.81
CA TYR A 326 -2.10 -27.69 7.91
C TYR A 326 -1.94 -29.16 7.50
N PHE A 327 -2.47 -29.56 6.35
CA PHE A 327 -2.29 -30.93 5.86
C PHE A 327 -0.84 -31.24 5.45
N TYR A 328 -0.07 -30.28 4.90
CA TYR A 328 1.36 -30.49 4.67
C TYR A 328 2.14 -30.68 5.98
N TYR A 329 1.80 -29.93 7.04
CA TYR A 329 2.35 -30.17 8.38
C TYR A 329 2.00 -31.56 8.93
N LEU A 330 0.74 -32.01 8.78
CA LEU A 330 0.37 -33.37 9.18
C LEU A 330 1.15 -34.44 8.42
N ARG A 331 1.35 -34.26 7.10
CA ARG A 331 2.11 -35.17 6.24
C ARG A 331 3.60 -35.23 6.60
N PHE A 332 4.28 -34.08 6.68
CA PHE A 332 5.74 -34.05 6.80
C PHE A 332 6.25 -34.01 8.24
N VAL A 333 5.52 -33.37 9.16
CA VAL A 333 5.95 -33.19 10.56
C VAL A 333 5.37 -34.26 11.48
N ARG A 334 4.06 -34.53 11.39
CA ARG A 334 3.41 -35.58 12.21
C ARG A 334 3.40 -36.97 11.57
N LEU A 335 3.76 -37.08 10.29
CA LEU A 335 3.80 -38.34 9.54
C LEU A 335 2.47 -39.11 9.56
N PHE A 336 1.34 -38.41 9.67
CA PHE A 336 0.02 -39.05 9.70
C PHE A 336 -0.42 -39.53 8.31
N SER A 337 -1.19 -40.62 8.31
CA SER A 337 -1.88 -41.18 7.15
C SER A 337 -2.69 -40.09 6.40
N PRO A 338 -2.90 -40.22 5.08
CA PRO A 338 -3.68 -39.25 4.32
C PRO A 338 -5.05 -38.97 4.97
N PRO A 339 -5.45 -37.70 5.12
CA PRO A 339 -6.76 -37.35 5.68
C PRO A 339 -7.85 -37.89 4.75
N SER A 340 -9.02 -38.29 5.27
CA SER A 340 -10.13 -38.73 4.41
C SER A 340 -10.71 -37.56 3.60
N TYR A 341 -11.35 -37.87 2.45
CA TYR A 341 -12.04 -36.88 1.61
C TYR A 341 -13.06 -36.06 2.39
N GLN A 342 -13.75 -36.68 3.35
CA GLN A 342 -14.68 -36.03 4.27
C GLN A 342 -13.99 -34.95 5.13
N ARG A 343 -12.79 -35.23 5.69
CA ARG A 343 -12.04 -34.24 6.48
C ARG A 343 -11.61 -33.04 5.65
N LEU A 344 -11.17 -33.27 4.40
CA LEU A 344 -10.84 -32.18 3.47
C LEU A 344 -12.07 -31.34 3.13
N PHE A 345 -13.19 -31.98 2.79
CA PHE A 345 -14.46 -31.29 2.49
C PHE A 345 -14.95 -30.45 3.68
N VAL A 346 -14.92 -30.98 4.90
CA VAL A 346 -15.29 -30.25 6.12
C VAL A 346 -14.40 -29.02 6.34
N MET A 347 -13.08 -29.13 6.12
CA MET A 347 -12.18 -27.97 6.24
C MET A 347 -12.47 -26.88 5.20
N ILE A 348 -12.79 -27.25 3.95
CA ILE A 348 -13.18 -26.29 2.90
C ILE A 348 -14.52 -25.64 3.24
N LEU A 349 -15.48 -26.41 3.77
CA LEU A 349 -16.77 -25.90 4.21
C LEU A 349 -16.65 -24.91 5.38
N ILE A 350 -15.76 -25.19 6.35
CA ILE A 350 -15.41 -24.25 7.42
C ILE A 350 -14.79 -22.98 6.85
N SER A 351 -13.82 -23.09 5.93
CA SER A 351 -13.22 -21.94 5.24
C SER A 351 -14.26 -21.09 4.51
N PHE A 352 -15.24 -21.72 3.86
CA PHE A 352 -16.33 -21.06 3.17
C PHE A 352 -17.22 -20.26 4.15
N PHE A 353 -17.64 -20.87 5.26
CA PHE A 353 -18.46 -20.20 6.26
C PHE A 353 -17.73 -19.05 6.98
N ILE A 354 -16.45 -19.20 7.29
CA ILE A 354 -15.63 -18.10 7.85
C ILE A 354 -15.64 -16.89 6.90
N SER A 355 -15.39 -17.14 5.61
CA SER A 355 -15.38 -16.09 4.58
C SER A 355 -16.76 -15.45 4.39
N LEU A 356 -17.82 -16.26 4.42
CA LEU A 356 -19.20 -15.78 4.30
C LEU A 356 -19.58 -14.87 5.48
N ILE A 357 -19.32 -15.30 6.72
CA ILE A 357 -19.61 -14.50 7.93
C ILE A 357 -18.86 -13.17 7.87
N TRP A 358 -17.58 -13.18 7.50
CA TRP A 358 -16.75 -11.97 7.45
C TRP A 358 -17.23 -10.97 6.39
N VAL A 359 -17.66 -11.46 5.23
CA VAL A 359 -18.25 -10.64 4.16
C VAL A 359 -19.64 -10.15 4.53
N SER A 360 -20.48 -10.96 5.17
CA SER A 360 -21.81 -10.57 5.64
C SER A 360 -21.74 -9.46 6.69
N VAL A 361 -20.76 -9.48 7.60
CA VAL A 361 -20.54 -8.38 8.56
C VAL A 361 -20.16 -7.09 7.82
N ALA A 362 -19.21 -7.15 6.88
CA ALA A 362 -18.81 -5.98 6.10
C ALA A 362 -19.98 -5.42 5.26
N ALA A 363 -20.70 -6.27 4.52
CA ALA A 363 -21.85 -5.87 3.71
C ALA A 363 -23.00 -5.31 4.57
N GLY A 364 -23.23 -5.90 5.76
CA GLY A 364 -24.22 -5.40 6.72
C GLY A 364 -23.87 -4.00 7.24
N LEU A 365 -22.61 -3.73 7.54
CA LEU A 365 -22.16 -2.38 7.93
C LEU A 365 -22.22 -1.39 6.75
N ASN A 366 -21.90 -1.83 5.53
CA ASN A 366 -22.04 -1.02 4.31
C ASN A 366 -23.49 -0.62 3.98
N SER A 367 -24.49 -1.29 4.55
CA SER A 367 -25.89 -0.93 4.32
C SER A 367 -26.29 0.42 4.96
N ASN A 368 -25.54 0.86 5.98
CA ASN A 368 -25.75 2.15 6.63
C ASN A 368 -24.72 3.16 6.11
N PRO A 369 -25.13 4.20 5.35
CA PRO A 369 -24.20 5.17 4.76
C PRO A 369 -23.41 5.97 5.81
N SER A 370 -23.90 6.06 7.04
CA SER A 370 -23.24 6.75 8.16
C SER A 370 -21.90 6.15 8.61
N TYR A 371 -21.59 4.89 8.24
CA TYR A 371 -20.32 4.26 8.62
C TYR A 371 -19.20 4.42 7.58
N ASP A 372 -19.53 4.88 6.35
CA ASP A 372 -18.60 5.16 5.24
C ASP A 372 -17.43 4.16 5.11
N ILE A 373 -17.75 2.86 5.08
CA ILE A 373 -16.71 1.81 5.13
C ILE A 373 -16.10 1.47 3.76
N THR A 374 -16.72 1.90 2.64
CA THR A 374 -16.20 1.69 1.28
C THR A 374 -16.16 2.99 0.49
N GLN A 375 -15.09 3.18 -0.27
CA GLN A 375 -14.92 4.31 -1.19
C GLN A 375 -14.45 3.85 -2.57
N LEU A 376 -14.87 4.60 -3.58
CA LEU A 376 -14.38 4.48 -4.95
C LEU A 376 -13.08 5.29 -5.06
N TYR A 377 -11.99 4.61 -5.39
CA TYR A 377 -10.76 5.23 -5.85
C TYR A 377 -10.88 5.39 -7.38
N PRO A 378 -11.06 6.62 -7.92
CA PRO A 378 -11.44 6.83 -9.32
C PRO A 378 -10.46 6.18 -10.30
N TYR A 379 -11.00 5.56 -11.35
CA TYR A 379 -10.26 4.80 -12.38
C TYR A 379 -9.38 3.63 -11.87
N LYS A 380 -9.35 3.37 -10.55
CA LYS A 380 -8.61 2.25 -9.94
C LYS A 380 -9.56 1.15 -9.48
N LEU A 381 -10.24 1.34 -8.36
CA LEU A 381 -10.98 0.26 -7.66
C LEU A 381 -11.98 0.83 -6.65
N CYS A 382 -13.08 0.11 -6.38
CA CYS A 382 -13.87 0.31 -5.17
C CYS A 382 -13.31 -0.60 -4.09
N TRP A 383 -13.10 -0.10 -2.88
CA TRP A 383 -12.59 -0.89 -1.76
C TRP A 383 -12.85 -0.20 -0.42
N PHE A 384 -12.41 -0.83 0.66
CA PHE A 384 -12.48 -0.25 2.00
C PHE A 384 -11.79 1.12 2.11
N THR A 385 -12.36 2.00 2.94
CA THR A 385 -11.72 3.27 3.34
C THR A 385 -10.44 3.01 4.14
N ARG A 386 -9.49 3.97 4.12
CA ARG A 386 -8.18 3.82 4.77
C ARG A 386 -8.29 3.59 6.28
N ASP A 387 -9.31 4.15 6.91
CA ASP A 387 -9.50 4.06 8.37
C ASP A 387 -9.99 2.68 8.81
N VAL A 388 -10.71 1.95 7.94
CA VAL A 388 -11.33 0.66 8.27
C VAL A 388 -10.61 -0.56 7.69
N ILE A 389 -9.75 -0.37 6.68
CA ILE A 389 -9.03 -1.46 6.00
C ILE A 389 -8.18 -2.30 6.96
N TYR A 390 -7.67 -1.70 8.04
CA TYR A 390 -6.93 -2.43 9.08
C TYR A 390 -7.77 -3.49 9.78
N TYR A 391 -9.01 -3.15 10.14
CA TYR A 391 -9.92 -4.06 10.87
C TYR A 391 -10.52 -5.13 9.95
N PHE A 392 -10.97 -4.74 8.75
CA PHE A 392 -11.63 -5.67 7.83
C PHE A 392 -10.65 -6.57 7.06
N LEU A 393 -9.47 -6.05 6.68
CA LEU A 393 -8.53 -6.79 5.83
C LEU A 393 -7.23 -7.14 6.56
N THR A 394 -6.52 -6.15 7.10
CA THR A 394 -5.13 -6.35 7.55
C THR A 394 -5.02 -7.29 8.74
N ILE A 395 -5.87 -7.15 9.77
CA ILE A 395 -5.83 -8.02 10.96
C ILE A 395 -6.22 -9.47 10.61
N PRO A 396 -7.37 -9.77 9.94
CA PRO A 396 -7.74 -11.14 9.58
C PRO A 396 -6.71 -11.83 8.67
N VAL A 397 -6.26 -11.13 7.63
CA VAL A 397 -5.24 -11.66 6.71
C VAL A 397 -3.91 -11.87 7.43
N GLY A 398 -3.53 -10.95 8.33
CA GLY A 398 -2.33 -11.07 9.16
C GLY A 398 -2.33 -12.34 10.03
N VAL A 399 -3.47 -12.70 10.63
CA VAL A 399 -3.63 -13.95 11.41
C VAL A 399 -3.42 -15.18 10.52
N PHE A 400 -4.07 -15.24 9.34
CA PHE A 400 -3.86 -16.36 8.43
C PHE A 400 -2.43 -16.42 7.88
N LEU A 401 -1.81 -15.30 7.53
CA LEU A 401 -0.42 -15.25 7.08
C LEU A 401 0.55 -15.73 8.16
N PHE A 402 0.37 -15.30 9.41
CA PHE A 402 1.17 -15.75 10.53
C PHE A 402 1.08 -17.28 10.72
N LEU A 403 -0.12 -17.84 10.69
CA LEU A 403 -0.33 -19.29 10.74
C LEU A 403 0.35 -20.01 9.57
N ASN A 404 0.20 -19.51 8.35
CA ASN A 404 0.84 -20.08 7.16
C ASN A 404 2.37 -20.09 7.26
N ILE A 405 2.98 -18.99 7.74
CA ILE A 405 4.43 -18.86 7.93
C ILE A 405 4.92 -19.83 9.01
N LEU A 406 4.22 -19.92 10.15
CA LEU A 406 4.55 -20.88 11.22
C LEU A 406 4.55 -22.33 10.69
N MET A 407 3.52 -22.70 9.95
CA MET A 407 3.39 -24.05 9.40
C MET A 407 4.43 -24.34 8.32
N PHE A 408 4.74 -23.37 7.46
CA PHE A 408 5.82 -23.45 6.49
C PHE A 408 7.19 -23.65 7.17
N ILE A 409 7.52 -22.88 8.21
CA ILE A 409 8.78 -23.01 8.96
C ILE A 409 8.91 -24.40 9.58
N LEU A 410 7.85 -24.93 10.20
CA LEU A 410 7.85 -26.27 10.81
C LEU A 410 8.06 -27.38 9.77
N VAL A 411 7.40 -27.28 8.60
CA VAL A 411 7.57 -28.21 7.48
C VAL A 411 8.98 -28.10 6.90
N ALA A 412 9.45 -26.90 6.59
CA ALA A 412 10.78 -26.65 6.02
C ALA A 412 11.89 -27.18 6.93
N HIS A 413 11.84 -26.87 8.24
CA HIS A 413 12.81 -27.38 9.21
C HIS A 413 12.83 -28.91 9.28
N ARG A 414 11.66 -29.57 9.23
CA ARG A 414 11.58 -31.03 9.23
C ARG A 414 12.13 -31.66 7.96
N ILE A 415 11.80 -31.10 6.79
CA ILE A 415 12.31 -31.59 5.49
C ILE A 415 13.83 -31.40 5.42
N ILE A 416 14.35 -30.21 5.75
CA ILE A 416 15.80 -29.93 5.75
C ILE A 416 16.54 -30.86 6.73
N LYS A 417 16.00 -31.08 7.94
CA LYS A 417 16.58 -32.02 8.91
C LYS A 417 16.60 -33.45 8.37
N HIS A 418 15.55 -33.88 7.66
CA HIS A 418 15.50 -35.20 7.05
C HIS A 418 16.55 -35.35 5.95
N VAL A 419 16.61 -34.43 4.97
CA VAL A 419 17.59 -34.45 3.88
C VAL A 419 19.03 -34.42 4.41
N ARG A 420 19.32 -33.56 5.40
CA ARG A 420 20.67 -33.46 6.00
C ARG A 420 21.10 -34.74 6.73
N ASN A 421 20.17 -35.51 7.26
CA ASN A 421 20.45 -36.74 8.00
C ASN A 421 20.57 -37.99 7.09
N ALA A 422 20.19 -37.91 5.80
CA ALA A 422 19.87 -39.09 5.00
C ALA A 422 21.00 -39.62 4.09
N THR A 423 22.00 -38.83 3.65
CA THR A 423 22.92 -39.31 2.57
C THR A 423 24.31 -38.65 2.55
N SER A 424 25.24 -39.31 1.87
CA SER A 424 26.67 -38.99 1.71
C SER A 424 26.94 -37.63 1.01
N PRO A 425 28.17 -37.06 1.14
CA PRO A 425 28.40 -35.62 0.91
C PRO A 425 28.16 -35.15 -0.52
N HIS A 426 28.46 -35.94 -1.56
CA HIS A 426 28.26 -35.51 -2.95
C HIS A 426 26.79 -35.55 -3.38
N GLN A 427 26.03 -36.55 -2.92
CA GLN A 427 24.61 -36.70 -3.26
C GLN A 427 23.73 -35.72 -2.47
N SER A 428 24.18 -35.34 -1.26
CA SER A 428 23.51 -34.37 -0.39
C SER A 428 23.36 -32.98 -1.03
N TYR A 429 24.35 -32.49 -1.78
CA TYR A 429 24.32 -31.13 -2.35
C TYR A 429 23.17 -30.92 -3.36
N GLU A 430 23.05 -31.80 -4.37
CA GLU A 430 21.99 -31.65 -5.39
C GLU A 430 20.59 -31.91 -4.81
N GLN A 431 20.45 -32.84 -3.85
CA GLN A 431 19.20 -33.06 -3.13
C GLN A 431 18.80 -31.84 -2.27
N MET A 432 19.76 -31.23 -1.56
CA MET A 432 19.52 -30.02 -0.77
C MET A 432 19.16 -28.82 -1.66
N LYS A 433 19.84 -28.65 -2.80
CA LYS A 433 19.53 -27.61 -3.79
C LYS A 433 18.12 -27.76 -4.36
N GLN A 434 17.70 -28.97 -4.75
CA GLN A 434 16.32 -29.23 -5.18
C GLN A 434 15.31 -28.97 -4.06
N CYS A 435 15.62 -29.38 -2.82
CA CYS A 435 14.79 -29.11 -1.65
C CYS A 435 14.61 -27.60 -1.40
N ILE A 436 15.68 -26.79 -1.48
CA ILE A 436 15.62 -25.33 -1.34
C ILE A 436 14.74 -24.73 -2.44
N ILE A 437 14.88 -25.15 -3.71
CA ILE A 437 14.06 -24.63 -4.83
C ILE A 437 12.58 -24.96 -4.60
N ILE A 438 12.25 -26.19 -4.20
CA ILE A 438 10.88 -26.61 -3.88
C ILE A 438 10.30 -25.77 -2.73
N LEU A 439 11.07 -25.53 -1.66
CA LEU A 439 10.66 -24.71 -0.53
C LEU A 439 10.46 -23.23 -0.92
N LEU A 440 11.36 -22.65 -1.72
CA LEU A 440 11.24 -21.28 -2.22
C LEU A 440 9.97 -21.11 -3.06
N LEU A 441 9.75 -21.98 -4.05
CA LEU A 441 8.53 -21.97 -4.86
C LEU A 441 7.28 -22.18 -3.99
N SER A 442 7.30 -23.13 -3.05
CA SER A 442 6.17 -23.35 -2.12
C SER A 442 5.89 -22.11 -1.26
N SER A 443 6.91 -21.34 -0.85
CA SER A 443 6.72 -20.11 -0.07
C SER A 443 6.07 -19.00 -0.90
N ALA A 444 6.45 -18.89 -2.18
CA ALA A 444 5.85 -17.95 -3.12
C ALA A 444 4.36 -18.24 -3.31
N THR A 445 4.00 -19.51 -3.47
CA THR A 445 2.62 -19.95 -3.71
C THR A 445 1.76 -19.93 -2.45
N GLN A 446 2.34 -20.16 -1.27
CA GLN A 446 1.64 -20.05 0.01
C GLN A 446 1.28 -18.60 0.38
N GLY A 447 1.78 -17.60 -0.36
CA GLY A 447 1.37 -16.20 -0.22
C GLY A 447 2.36 -15.31 0.51
N ILE A 448 3.67 -15.62 0.52
CA ILE A 448 4.69 -14.72 1.09
C ILE A 448 4.66 -13.32 0.47
N GLY A 449 4.23 -13.19 -0.78
CA GLY A 449 4.03 -11.91 -1.47
C GLY A 449 3.00 -10.98 -0.81
N TRP A 450 2.11 -11.49 0.03
CA TRP A 450 1.16 -10.66 0.78
C TRP A 450 1.78 -9.93 1.97
N LEU A 451 2.97 -10.34 2.43
CA LEU A 451 3.69 -9.62 3.48
C LEU A 451 4.01 -8.18 3.07
N PHE A 452 4.26 -7.92 1.79
CA PHE A 452 4.54 -6.57 1.29
C PHE A 452 3.33 -5.62 1.42
N GLY A 453 2.09 -6.16 1.39
CA GLY A 453 0.85 -5.39 1.32
C GLY A 453 0.65 -4.40 2.49
N PRO A 454 0.67 -4.85 3.76
CA PRO A 454 0.52 -3.96 4.91
C PRO A 454 1.57 -2.85 4.98
N PHE A 455 2.83 -3.16 4.65
CA PHE A 455 3.93 -2.19 4.68
C PHE A 455 3.77 -1.06 3.63
N LEU A 456 3.02 -1.27 2.55
CA LEU A 456 2.72 -0.21 1.56
C LEU A 456 2.07 1.05 2.17
N SER A 457 1.39 0.89 3.31
CA SER A 457 0.70 1.97 4.02
C SER A 457 1.54 2.69 5.09
N ILE A 458 2.74 2.18 5.39
CA ILE A 458 3.54 2.57 6.55
C ILE A 458 4.89 3.20 6.15
N VAL A 459 5.44 2.86 4.97
CA VAL A 459 6.78 3.30 4.54
C VAL A 459 6.71 4.44 3.51
N ASP A 460 7.74 5.30 3.49
CA ASP A 460 7.92 6.42 2.56
C ASP A 460 7.64 6.06 1.09
N GLU A 461 7.10 7.02 0.32
CA GLU A 461 6.60 6.81 -1.05
C GLU A 461 7.60 6.11 -1.99
N ASN A 462 8.89 6.45 -1.89
CA ASN A 462 9.96 5.84 -2.70
C ASN A 462 10.12 4.34 -2.42
N VAL A 463 10.06 3.92 -1.14
CA VAL A 463 10.17 2.51 -0.74
C VAL A 463 8.85 1.80 -0.99
N GLY A 464 7.71 2.45 -0.72
CA GLY A 464 6.38 1.95 -1.06
C GLY A 464 6.27 1.56 -2.53
N ASN A 465 6.75 2.41 -3.44
CA ASN A 465 6.76 2.15 -4.89
C ASN A 465 7.54 0.87 -5.27
N ILE A 466 8.67 0.59 -4.61
CA ILE A 466 9.45 -0.65 -4.79
C ILE A 466 8.69 -1.85 -4.22
N LEU A 467 8.10 -1.72 -3.03
CA LEU A 467 7.31 -2.78 -2.39
C LEU A 467 6.05 -3.16 -3.20
N VAL A 468 5.42 -2.20 -3.89
CA VAL A 468 4.31 -2.48 -4.83
C VAL A 468 4.76 -3.41 -5.96
N TRP A 469 5.95 -3.20 -6.53
CA TRP A 469 6.47 -4.10 -7.57
C TRP A 469 6.73 -5.51 -7.06
N PHE A 470 7.29 -5.68 -5.86
CA PHE A 470 7.42 -7.00 -5.23
C PHE A 470 6.05 -7.65 -5.00
N PHE A 471 5.07 -6.91 -4.47
CA PHE A 471 3.71 -7.40 -4.29
C PHE A 471 3.08 -7.87 -5.61
N ILE A 472 3.23 -7.09 -6.69
CA ILE A 472 2.70 -7.42 -8.02
C ILE A 472 3.41 -8.63 -8.63
N ILE A 473 4.74 -8.74 -8.52
CA ILE A 473 5.51 -9.86 -9.08
C ILE A 473 5.18 -11.16 -8.33
N PHE A 474 5.23 -11.17 -6.99
CA PHE A 474 5.02 -12.39 -6.23
C PHE A 474 3.58 -12.90 -6.31
N ASN A 475 2.58 -12.04 -6.13
CA ASN A 475 1.18 -12.44 -6.16
C ASN A 475 0.63 -12.55 -7.59
N GLY A 476 0.98 -11.60 -8.47
CA GLY A 476 0.52 -11.60 -9.86
C GLY A 476 0.99 -12.82 -10.65
N LEU A 477 2.21 -13.31 -10.40
CA LEU A 477 2.77 -14.51 -11.05
C LEU A 477 2.56 -15.81 -10.25
N GLU A 478 1.62 -15.85 -9.29
CA GLU A 478 1.38 -17.05 -8.46
C GLU A 478 1.17 -18.34 -9.29
N GLY A 479 0.46 -18.26 -10.41
CA GLY A 479 0.24 -19.40 -11.28
C GLY A 479 1.52 -19.91 -11.95
N LEU A 480 2.47 -19.02 -12.27
CA LEU A 480 3.76 -19.39 -12.84
C LEU A 480 4.62 -20.14 -11.81
N TRP A 481 4.66 -19.67 -10.55
CA TRP A 481 5.35 -20.36 -9.46
C TRP A 481 4.79 -21.77 -9.24
N ILE A 482 3.46 -21.93 -9.34
CA ILE A 482 2.81 -23.25 -9.24
C ILE A 482 3.14 -24.14 -10.45
N VAL A 483 3.21 -23.61 -11.68
CA VAL A 483 3.65 -24.40 -12.86
C VAL A 483 5.09 -24.91 -12.66
N MET A 484 6.01 -24.05 -12.24
CA MET A 484 7.40 -24.45 -11.97
C MET A 484 7.47 -25.54 -10.89
N LEU A 485 6.74 -25.36 -9.78
CA LEU A 485 6.67 -26.34 -8.70
C LEU A 485 6.09 -27.69 -9.17
N TYR A 486 5.02 -27.65 -9.97
CA TYR A 486 4.37 -28.84 -10.53
C TYR A 486 5.32 -29.62 -11.46
N LEU A 487 6.04 -28.94 -12.35
CA LEU A 487 7.00 -29.56 -13.26
C LEU A 487 8.17 -30.22 -12.51
N ILE A 488 8.72 -29.55 -11.50
CA ILE A 488 9.82 -30.08 -10.68
C ILE A 488 9.37 -31.34 -9.92
N ILE A 489 8.22 -31.28 -9.22
CA ILE A 489 7.69 -32.44 -8.49
C ILE A 489 7.41 -33.60 -9.44
N ARG A 490 6.85 -33.34 -10.63
CA ARG A 490 6.58 -34.39 -11.62
C ARG A 490 7.84 -35.02 -12.18
N SER A 491 8.89 -34.24 -12.47
CA SER A 491 10.16 -34.78 -12.96
C SER A 491 10.76 -35.78 -11.96
N GLN A 492 10.82 -35.42 -10.67
CA GLN A 492 11.28 -36.32 -9.60
C GLN A 492 10.45 -37.61 -9.51
N HIS A 493 9.12 -37.52 -9.65
CA HIS A 493 8.25 -38.71 -9.68
C HIS A 493 8.53 -39.61 -10.90
N SER A 494 8.79 -39.02 -12.07
CA SER A 494 9.14 -39.76 -13.29
C SER A 494 10.49 -40.47 -13.15
N ASP A 495 11.49 -39.78 -12.63
CA ASP A 495 12.84 -40.33 -12.43
C ASP A 495 12.82 -41.49 -11.44
N GLU A 496 12.07 -41.36 -10.33
CA GLU A 496 11.91 -42.42 -9.34
C GLU A 496 11.13 -43.64 -9.88
N GLN A 497 10.14 -43.42 -10.75
CA GLN A 497 9.42 -44.51 -11.42
C GLN A 497 10.32 -45.24 -12.43
N ASN A 498 11.07 -44.49 -13.25
CA ASN A 498 12.03 -45.05 -14.20
C ASN A 498 13.15 -45.84 -13.47
N ARG A 499 13.63 -45.34 -12.33
CA ARG A 499 14.59 -46.02 -11.47
C ARG A 499 14.06 -47.36 -10.95
N LYS A 500 12.79 -47.41 -10.52
CA LYS A 500 12.14 -48.66 -10.06
C LYS A 500 11.95 -49.67 -11.20
N LEU A 501 11.55 -49.21 -12.38
CA LEU A 501 11.42 -50.06 -13.57
C LEU A 501 12.78 -50.67 -13.95
N GLY A 502 13.85 -49.86 -14.06
CA GLY A 502 15.19 -50.35 -14.39
C GLY A 502 15.78 -51.31 -13.36
N VAL A 503 15.50 -51.14 -12.06
CA VAL A 503 15.89 -52.12 -11.02
C VAL A 503 15.11 -53.43 -11.19
N GLY A 504 13.81 -53.37 -11.49
CA GLY A 504 13.00 -54.56 -11.77
C GLY A 504 13.46 -55.31 -13.02
N GLU A 505 13.82 -54.60 -14.09
CA GLU A 505 14.37 -55.20 -15.32
C GLU A 505 15.72 -55.89 -15.06
N LEU A 506 16.63 -55.24 -14.31
CA LEU A 506 17.91 -55.84 -13.92
C LEU A 506 17.74 -57.08 -13.04
N GLN A 507 16.74 -57.09 -12.14
CA GLN A 507 16.47 -58.22 -11.26
C GLN A 507 15.86 -59.40 -12.05
N ASN A 508 14.90 -59.12 -12.94
CA ASN A 508 14.33 -60.12 -13.86
C ASN A 508 15.37 -60.69 -14.84
N ALA A 509 16.33 -59.88 -15.31
CA ALA A 509 17.42 -60.34 -16.18
C ALA A 509 18.39 -61.30 -15.46
N ASN A 510 18.66 -61.07 -14.17
CA ASN A 510 19.48 -61.96 -13.34
C ASN A 510 18.77 -63.29 -13.05
N ASP A 511 17.46 -63.28 -12.75
CA ASP A 511 16.69 -64.53 -12.59
C ASP A 511 16.57 -65.32 -13.91
N SER A 512 16.43 -64.62 -15.04
CA SER A 512 16.37 -65.24 -16.37
C SER A 512 17.70 -65.91 -16.78
N THR A 513 18.84 -65.33 -16.39
CA THR A 513 20.16 -65.91 -16.67
C THR A 513 20.51 -67.10 -15.76
N LEU A 514 19.83 -67.25 -14.61
CA LEU A 514 19.97 -68.41 -13.74
C LEU A 514 19.28 -69.68 -14.29
N HIS A 515 18.31 -69.52 -15.19
CA HIS A 515 17.45 -70.61 -15.69
C HIS A 515 17.86 -71.24 -17.03
N THR A 516 19.00 -70.88 -17.63
CA THR A 516 19.35 -71.30 -19.01
C THR A 516 20.74 -71.93 -19.19
N TYR A 517 21.33 -72.56 -18.15
CA TYR A 517 22.64 -73.25 -18.29
C TYR A 517 22.74 -74.64 -17.63
N GLU A 518 22.39 -75.65 -18.45
CA GLU A 518 22.78 -77.07 -18.41
C GLU A 518 23.01 -77.44 -19.89
N TYR A 519 24.06 -78.13 -20.38
CA TYR A 519 25.26 -78.81 -19.86
C TYR A 519 26.43 -78.57 -20.88
N PRO A 520 27.69 -79.01 -20.66
CA PRO A 520 28.35 -79.62 -19.49
C PRO A 520 29.67 -78.91 -19.07
N VAL A 521 30.40 -79.53 -18.13
CA VAL A 521 31.72 -79.10 -17.63
C VAL A 521 32.85 -79.35 -18.64
N GLU A 522 33.74 -78.37 -18.80
CA GLU A 522 35.16 -78.65 -19.11
C GLU A 522 36.04 -77.88 -18.11
N GLN A 523 37.10 -78.52 -17.62
CA GLN A 523 37.84 -78.09 -16.44
C GLN A 523 39.09 -77.30 -16.80
N GLU A 524 39.04 -75.96 -16.78
CA GLU A 524 40.22 -75.19 -16.43
C GLU A 524 39.91 -73.86 -15.74
N ASN A 525 40.80 -73.49 -14.82
CA ASN A 525 40.88 -72.19 -14.14
C ASN A 525 39.70 -71.76 -13.22
N LYS A 526 39.19 -72.71 -12.43
CA LYS A 526 38.22 -72.46 -11.35
C LYS A 526 38.68 -71.41 -10.32
N ASN A 527 39.99 -71.36 -10.05
CA ASN A 527 40.58 -70.49 -9.02
C ASN A 527 40.55 -69.00 -9.39
N GLU A 528 40.70 -68.65 -10.67
CA GLU A 528 40.65 -67.25 -11.11
C GLU A 528 39.20 -66.72 -11.09
N VAL A 529 38.24 -67.55 -11.50
CA VAL A 529 36.80 -67.25 -11.41
C VAL A 529 36.34 -67.13 -9.96
N ASP A 530 36.81 -68.00 -9.06
CA ASP A 530 36.44 -67.93 -7.64
C ASP A 530 37.10 -66.74 -6.92
N ASN A 531 38.29 -66.30 -7.32
CA ASN A 531 38.90 -65.08 -6.77
C ASN A 531 38.18 -63.80 -7.23
N ILE A 532 37.85 -63.71 -8.53
CA ILE A 532 37.03 -62.61 -9.08
C ILE A 532 35.61 -62.61 -8.47
N ARG A 533 35.03 -63.79 -8.23
CA ARG A 533 33.75 -63.96 -7.53
C ARG A 533 33.83 -63.52 -6.07
N ALA A 534 34.93 -63.80 -5.37
CA ALA A 534 35.15 -63.33 -3.99
C ALA A 534 35.30 -61.81 -3.93
N GLU A 535 36.08 -61.19 -4.83
CA GLU A 535 36.21 -59.73 -4.91
C GLU A 535 34.88 -59.06 -5.27
N MET A 536 34.14 -59.61 -6.24
CA MET A 536 32.79 -59.13 -6.55
C MET A 536 31.80 -59.36 -5.41
N GLN A 537 31.88 -60.46 -4.66
CA GLN A 537 31.02 -60.67 -3.47
C GLN A 537 31.37 -59.70 -2.34
N VAL A 538 32.64 -59.33 -2.13
CA VAL A 538 33.03 -58.31 -1.16
C VAL A 538 32.55 -56.91 -1.62
N GLN A 539 32.70 -56.58 -2.91
CA GLN A 539 32.12 -55.34 -3.46
C GLN A 539 30.59 -55.33 -3.37
N TYR A 540 29.92 -56.44 -3.70
CA TYR A 540 28.48 -56.57 -3.68
C TYR A 540 27.91 -56.59 -2.25
N GLN A 541 28.61 -57.20 -1.27
CA GLN A 541 28.24 -57.10 0.15
C GLN A 541 28.53 -55.72 0.74
N SER A 542 29.57 -55.01 0.28
CA SER A 542 29.81 -53.61 0.70
C SER A 542 28.73 -52.67 0.16
N LYS A 543 28.32 -52.84 -1.10
CA LYS A 543 27.16 -52.15 -1.69
C LYS A 543 25.86 -52.59 -1.03
N GLN A 544 25.61 -53.88 -0.84
CA GLN A 544 24.43 -54.38 -0.13
C GLN A 544 24.37 -53.88 1.31
N LYS A 545 25.47 -53.70 2.05
CA LYS A 545 25.43 -53.04 3.37
C LYS A 545 25.10 -51.55 3.31
N GLN A 546 25.33 -50.87 2.19
CA GLN A 546 24.82 -49.53 1.94
C GLN A 546 23.35 -49.55 1.50
N THR A 547 22.92 -50.53 0.69
CA THR A 547 21.54 -50.64 0.21
C THR A 547 20.58 -51.18 1.28
N THR A 548 20.95 -52.19 2.07
CA THR A 548 20.13 -52.74 3.18
C THR A 548 19.90 -51.68 4.25
N ASN A 549 20.93 -50.96 4.71
CA ASN A 549 20.71 -49.81 5.61
C ASN A 549 19.78 -48.71 5.05
N SER A 550 19.60 -48.63 3.71
CA SER A 550 18.66 -47.69 3.07
C SER A 550 17.31 -48.31 2.66
N SER A 551 17.24 -49.62 2.49
CA SER A 551 16.05 -50.39 2.10
C SER A 551 15.32 -50.91 3.33
N ASP A 552 16.04 -51.37 4.36
CA ASP A 552 15.48 -51.78 5.63
C ASP A 552 14.85 -50.57 6.35
N GLN A 553 15.43 -49.36 6.24
CA GLN A 553 14.73 -48.15 6.73
C GLN A 553 13.45 -47.79 5.95
N LEU A 554 13.30 -48.24 4.71
CA LEU A 554 12.11 -48.01 3.89
C LEU A 554 11.06 -49.14 4.06
N HIS A 555 11.53 -50.36 4.34
CA HIS A 555 10.67 -51.52 4.60
C HIS A 555 10.26 -51.66 6.07
N ASP A 556 11.10 -51.36 7.08
CA ASP A 556 10.67 -51.32 8.49
C ASP A 556 9.55 -50.29 8.71
N GLN A 557 9.62 -49.14 8.03
CA GLN A 557 8.56 -48.14 8.08
C GLN A 557 7.27 -48.53 7.35
N THR A 558 7.24 -49.69 6.66
CA THR A 558 6.03 -50.25 6.03
C THR A 558 5.65 -51.66 6.49
N ALA A 559 6.52 -52.37 7.21
CA ALA A 559 6.28 -53.73 7.69
C ALA A 559 6.01 -53.83 9.21
N ASN A 560 6.64 -52.99 10.04
CA ASN A 560 6.56 -53.08 11.52
C ASN A 560 5.36 -52.33 12.14
N TYR A 561 4.22 -52.28 11.43
CA TYR A 561 2.94 -51.78 11.98
C TYR A 561 1.73 -52.62 11.55
N TYR A 562 1.94 -53.92 11.31
CA TYR A 562 0.88 -54.92 11.15
C TYR A 562 0.72 -55.89 12.33
N TYR A 563 1.56 -55.78 13.37
CA TYR A 563 1.41 -56.45 14.66
C TYR A 563 2.00 -55.61 15.81
N GLU A 564 1.30 -54.53 16.19
CA GLU A 564 1.06 -54.06 17.59
C GLU A 564 0.11 -52.85 17.61
#